data_AF-A0A673G7B6-F1
#
_entry.id   AF-A0A673G7B6-F1
#
_cell.length_a   1.000
_cell.length_b   1.000
_cell.length_c   1.000
_cell.angle_alpha   90.00
_cell.angle_beta   90.00
_cell.angle_gamma   90.00
#
_symmetry.space_group_name_H-M   'P 1'
#
loop_
_entity.id
_entity.type
_entity.pdbx_description
1 polymer ?
#
loop_
_entity_poly.entity_id
_entity_poly.type
_entity_poly.pdbx_seq_one_letter_code
_entity_poly.pdbx_strand_id
1 'polypeptide(L)'
;MAFAGNHHNLQTLESYKLCVRCNKCCKKHNEISYSYKEIIHNCSEDILLIKRKGSNSLWRPVAPLPDFPRPFKYVVCWYFTEESGCTQHGRKCTYARSSEEAALWNVMKDENLIIPKLVKMIKQNQRTLQSKSQEKRGQFDCTLCQVHIPNVEDLMNHCFTVKHRRLIFEDTSQTWKYRDPPPTYKDQKLCERSLLCEYGDNCTKAHSQEELREWQKRIKASRKRARDVDEMGLLSYQDSLLDEYRHSNDKKMIVSDTLPDVFITCDP
;
A
#
# COMPACT_ATOMS: atom_id res chain seq x y z
N MET A 1 -31.42 37.78 -16.22
CA MET A 1 -31.60 36.54 -17.01
C MET A 1 -30.59 35.52 -16.52
N ALA A 2 -31.09 34.37 -16.07
CA ALA A 2 -30.36 33.38 -15.28
C ALA A 2 -29.33 32.59 -16.12
N PHE A 3 -28.09 32.50 -15.65
CA PHE A 3 -27.12 31.51 -16.11
C PHE A 3 -27.28 30.23 -15.29
N ALA A 4 -28.42 29.56 -15.48
CA ALA A 4 -28.64 28.19 -15.04
C ALA A 4 -28.23 27.25 -16.19
N GLY A 5 -26.93 26.93 -16.30
CA GLY A 5 -26.43 26.13 -17.43
C GLY A 5 -25.24 25.20 -17.17
N ASN A 6 -24.43 25.42 -16.13
CA ASN A 6 -23.09 24.80 -16.08
C ASN A 6 -22.87 23.70 -15.04
N HIS A 7 -23.92 23.17 -14.39
CA HIS A 7 -23.76 22.11 -13.39
C HIS A 7 -23.85 20.66 -13.93
N HIS A 8 -24.38 20.45 -15.14
CA HIS A 8 -24.62 19.09 -15.66
C HIS A 8 -23.42 18.46 -16.40
N ASN A 9 -22.51 19.26 -16.97
CA ASN A 9 -21.42 18.73 -17.80
C ASN A 9 -20.19 18.26 -17.01
N LEU A 10 -19.90 18.90 -15.86
CA LEU A 10 -18.84 18.44 -14.96
C LEU A 10 -19.17 17.09 -14.30
N GLN A 11 -20.46 16.79 -14.07
CA GLN A 11 -20.93 15.48 -13.60
C GLN A 11 -20.60 14.35 -14.59
N THR A 12 -20.57 14.63 -15.89
CA THR A 12 -20.22 13.62 -16.90
C THR A 12 -18.77 13.16 -16.71
N LEU A 13 -17.84 14.08 -16.40
CA LEU A 13 -16.44 13.74 -16.09
C LEU A 13 -16.27 12.98 -14.78
N GLU A 14 -17.21 13.07 -13.84
CA GLU A 14 -17.16 12.29 -12.61
C GLU A 14 -17.23 10.79 -12.86
N SER A 15 -17.78 10.36 -14.00
CA SER A 15 -17.82 8.95 -14.41
C SER A 15 -16.53 8.46 -15.10
N TYR A 16 -15.57 9.35 -15.37
CA TYR A 16 -14.31 9.03 -16.07
C TYR A 16 -13.06 9.30 -15.21
N LYS A 17 -11.97 8.57 -15.51
CA LYS A 17 -10.62 8.80 -15.02
C LYS A 17 -9.78 9.36 -16.16
N LEU A 18 -9.01 10.40 -15.87
CA LEU A 18 -8.08 11.05 -16.79
C LEU A 18 -6.65 10.86 -16.27
N CYS A 19 -5.72 10.57 -17.17
CA CYS A 19 -4.29 10.59 -16.84
C CYS A 19 -3.47 11.08 -18.02
N VAL A 20 -2.25 11.53 -17.75
CA VAL A 20 -1.32 12.03 -18.76
C VAL A 20 -0.02 11.24 -18.67
N ARG A 21 0.44 10.69 -19.79
CA ARG A 21 1.59 9.77 -19.86
C ARG A 21 2.36 9.96 -21.16
N CYS A 22 3.60 9.47 -21.24
CA CYS A 22 4.39 9.48 -22.48
C CYS A 22 4.31 8.14 -23.22
N ASN A 23 4.90 8.06 -24.42
CA ASN A 23 5.00 6.80 -25.17
C ASN A 23 5.78 5.71 -24.43
N LYS A 24 6.74 6.04 -23.56
CA LYS A 24 7.49 5.03 -22.77
C LYS A 24 6.66 4.43 -21.63
N CYS A 25 5.76 5.22 -21.02
CA CYS A 25 4.81 4.73 -20.04
C CYS A 25 3.75 3.81 -20.64
N CYS A 26 3.46 3.99 -21.93
CA CYS A 26 2.27 3.50 -22.58
C CYS A 26 2.58 2.34 -23.52
N LYS A 27 1.94 1.19 -23.30
CA LYS A 27 1.86 0.10 -24.27
C LYS A 27 0.59 0.26 -25.09
N LYS A 28 0.74 0.62 -26.37
CA LYS A 28 -0.34 0.60 -27.36
C LYS A 28 -0.66 -0.86 -27.70
N HIS A 29 -1.92 -1.27 -27.57
CA HIS A 29 -2.42 -2.57 -28.02
C HIS A 29 -3.00 -2.43 -29.43
N ASN A 30 -3.96 -1.51 -29.60
CA ASN A 30 -4.65 -1.25 -30.86
C ASN A 30 -4.69 0.26 -31.15
N GLU A 31 -5.44 0.72 -32.17
CA GLU A 31 -5.42 2.13 -32.60
C GLU A 31 -5.78 3.13 -31.49
N ILE A 32 -6.66 2.73 -30.59
CA ILE A 32 -7.11 3.57 -29.47
C ILE A 32 -7.04 2.89 -28.11
N SER A 33 -6.42 1.71 -28.02
CA SER A 33 -6.44 0.92 -26.79
C SER A 33 -5.04 0.85 -26.17
N TYR A 34 -4.89 1.43 -24.98
CA TYR A 34 -3.62 1.61 -24.29
C TYR A 34 -3.67 0.95 -22.90
N SER A 35 -2.55 0.38 -22.48
CA SER A 35 -2.25 0.12 -21.06
C SER A 35 -1.02 0.91 -20.67
N TYR A 36 -0.84 1.24 -19.39
CA TYR A 36 0.40 1.84 -18.92
C TYR A 36 1.12 0.94 -17.93
N LYS A 37 2.43 1.11 -17.83
CA LYS A 37 3.29 0.49 -16.82
C LYS A 37 3.91 1.58 -15.95
N GLU A 38 4.15 1.25 -14.69
CA GLU A 38 4.86 2.13 -13.76
C GLU A 38 6.36 1.91 -13.94
N ILE A 39 7.01 2.87 -14.62
CA ILE A 39 8.44 2.83 -14.92
C ILE A 39 9.04 4.16 -14.48
N ILE A 40 10.10 4.09 -13.69
CA ILE A 40 10.82 5.28 -13.20
C ILE A 40 11.65 5.86 -14.35
N HIS A 41 11.25 7.03 -14.84
CA HIS A 41 12.01 7.81 -15.82
C HIS A 41 11.52 9.26 -15.84
N ASN A 42 12.25 10.13 -16.54
CA ASN A 42 11.80 11.48 -16.82
C ASN A 42 10.69 11.46 -17.90
N CYS A 43 9.43 11.47 -17.46
CA CYS A 43 8.26 11.33 -18.32
C CYS A 43 7.89 12.67 -18.98
N SER A 44 7.74 12.66 -20.31
CA SER A 44 7.37 13.86 -21.09
C SER A 44 5.88 14.22 -20.98
N GLU A 45 5.02 13.25 -20.62
CA GLU A 45 3.58 13.46 -20.33
C GLU A 45 2.81 14.10 -21.50
N ASP A 46 2.97 13.53 -22.71
CA ASP A 46 2.45 14.12 -23.96
C ASP A 46 1.07 13.60 -24.37
N ILE A 47 0.61 12.49 -23.76
CA ILE A 47 -0.58 11.75 -24.19
C ILE A 47 -1.63 11.83 -23.09
N LEU A 48 -2.76 12.48 -23.41
CA LEU A 48 -3.95 12.48 -22.56
C LEU A 48 -4.75 11.20 -22.79
N LEU A 49 -4.96 10.44 -21.72
CA LEU A 49 -5.70 9.20 -21.70
C LEU A 49 -6.96 9.33 -20.84
N ILE A 50 -8.05 8.71 -21.29
CA ILE A 50 -9.33 8.65 -20.61
C ILE A 50 -9.82 7.20 -20.47
N LYS A 51 -10.48 6.89 -19.36
CA LYS A 51 -11.09 5.58 -19.08
C LYS A 51 -12.36 5.77 -18.24
N ARG A 52 -13.38 4.92 -18.40
CA ARG A 52 -14.55 4.92 -17.49
C ARG A 52 -14.18 4.43 -16.09
N LYS A 53 -14.75 5.03 -15.03
CA LYS A 53 -14.61 4.53 -13.66
C LYS A 53 -15.38 3.20 -13.53
N GLY A 54 -14.80 2.24 -12.80
CA GLY A 54 -15.42 0.93 -12.56
C GLY A 54 -15.32 -0.08 -13.71
N SER A 55 -14.83 0.31 -14.90
CA SER A 55 -14.57 -0.63 -15.98
C SER A 55 -13.16 -1.22 -15.89
N ASN A 56 -13.00 -2.48 -16.30
CA ASN A 56 -11.68 -3.03 -16.60
C ASN A 56 -11.20 -2.67 -18.02
N SER A 57 -11.78 -1.63 -18.64
CA SER A 57 -11.49 -1.27 -20.03
C SER A 57 -10.08 -0.69 -20.19
N LEU A 58 -9.53 -0.79 -21.40
CA LEU A 58 -8.26 -0.17 -21.76
C LEU A 58 -8.39 1.36 -21.81
N TRP A 59 -7.27 2.06 -21.63
CA TRP A 59 -7.18 3.51 -21.70
C TRP A 59 -7.31 3.98 -23.15
N ARG A 60 -8.07 5.05 -23.38
CA ARG A 60 -8.29 5.63 -24.70
C ARG A 60 -7.55 6.97 -24.83
N PRO A 61 -6.76 7.20 -25.89
CA PRO A 61 -6.13 8.49 -26.11
C PRO A 61 -7.18 9.51 -26.57
N VAL A 62 -6.99 10.76 -26.17
CA VAL A 62 -7.85 11.86 -26.60
C VAL A 62 -7.08 12.80 -27.51
N ALA A 63 -7.58 12.99 -28.72
CA ALA A 63 -7.04 13.97 -29.66
C ALA A 63 -7.59 15.38 -29.36
N PRO A 64 -6.90 16.44 -29.84
CA PRO A 64 -7.46 17.79 -29.84
C PRO A 64 -8.79 17.86 -30.57
N LEU A 65 -9.63 18.84 -30.21
CA LEU A 65 -10.87 19.11 -30.93
C LEU A 65 -10.55 19.44 -32.40
N PRO A 66 -11.33 18.93 -33.37
CA PRO A 66 -11.22 19.36 -34.76
C PRO A 66 -11.44 20.87 -34.89
N ASP A 67 -10.60 21.55 -35.66
CA ASP A 67 -10.76 22.99 -35.93
C ASP A 67 -12.10 23.28 -36.63
N PHE A 68 -12.45 22.39 -37.57
CA PHE A 68 -13.71 22.35 -38.31
C PHE A 68 -14.06 20.89 -38.67
N PRO A 69 -15.33 20.46 -38.59
CA PRO A 69 -16.51 21.21 -38.16
C PRO A 69 -16.64 21.30 -36.62
N ARG A 70 -17.40 22.30 -36.14
CA ARG A 70 -17.76 22.48 -34.72
C ARG A 70 -19.24 22.13 -34.51
N PRO A 71 -19.61 20.84 -34.42
CA PRO A 71 -21.00 20.40 -34.30
C PRO A 71 -21.62 20.83 -32.97
N PHE A 72 -22.95 20.81 -32.88
CA PHE A 72 -23.67 21.03 -31.61
C PHE A 72 -23.25 19.98 -30.56
N LYS A 73 -23.09 18.73 -30.97
CA LYS A 73 -22.64 17.61 -30.12
C LYS A 73 -21.66 16.73 -30.89
N TYR A 74 -20.53 16.39 -30.27
CA TYR A 74 -19.60 15.40 -30.77
C TYR A 74 -20.11 14.00 -30.47
N VAL A 75 -20.06 13.12 -31.47
CA VAL A 75 -20.50 11.72 -31.40
C VAL A 75 -19.42 10.79 -31.96
N VAL A 76 -19.56 9.50 -31.63
CA VAL A 76 -18.62 8.46 -32.06
C VAL A 76 -18.76 8.21 -33.56
N CYS A 77 -17.64 7.98 -34.24
CA CYS A 77 -17.61 7.60 -35.65
C CYS A 77 -18.20 6.19 -35.84
N TRP A 78 -19.22 6.05 -36.69
CA TRP A 78 -19.80 4.74 -36.99
C TRP A 78 -18.88 3.81 -37.77
N TYR A 79 -17.99 4.35 -38.59
CA TYR A 79 -17.08 3.59 -39.45
C TYR A 79 -15.72 3.31 -38.79
N PHE A 80 -15.60 3.59 -37.49
CA PHE A 80 -14.37 3.40 -36.76
C PHE A 80 -14.31 1.99 -36.15
N THR A 81 -13.20 1.29 -36.37
CA THR A 81 -12.87 0.03 -35.70
C THR A 81 -11.54 0.17 -34.94
N GLU A 82 -11.36 -0.61 -33.87
CA GLU A 82 -10.12 -0.54 -33.09
C GLU A 82 -8.90 -1.09 -33.86
N GLU A 83 -9.11 -1.97 -34.82
CA GLU A 83 -8.06 -2.62 -35.61
C GLU A 83 -7.55 -1.75 -36.77
N SER A 84 -8.44 -1.03 -37.45
CA SER A 84 -8.10 -0.30 -38.69
C SER A 84 -8.49 1.18 -38.68
N GLY A 85 -9.05 1.68 -37.58
CA GLY A 85 -9.47 3.08 -37.46
C GLY A 85 -10.71 3.39 -38.30
N CYS A 86 -10.86 4.65 -38.73
CA CYS A 86 -11.98 5.07 -39.56
C CYS A 86 -11.76 4.64 -41.02
N THR A 87 -12.59 3.73 -41.54
CA THR A 87 -12.45 3.19 -42.90
C THR A 87 -12.83 4.17 -44.01
N GLN A 88 -13.65 5.19 -43.70
CA GLN A 88 -14.13 6.16 -44.68
C GLN A 88 -13.23 7.40 -44.79
N HIS A 89 -12.75 7.92 -43.66
CA HIS A 89 -12.05 9.20 -43.58
C HIS A 89 -10.60 9.08 -43.08
N GLY A 90 -10.19 7.89 -42.63
CA GLY A 90 -8.86 7.65 -42.08
C GLY A 90 -8.49 8.64 -40.96
N ARG A 91 -7.29 9.23 -41.07
CA ARG A 91 -6.77 10.21 -40.11
C ARG A 91 -7.45 11.59 -40.16
N LYS A 92 -8.23 11.87 -41.20
CA LYS A 92 -8.98 13.14 -41.35
C LYS A 92 -10.38 13.05 -40.75
N CYS A 93 -10.73 11.95 -40.09
CA CYS A 93 -12.01 11.80 -39.42
C CYS A 93 -12.16 12.83 -38.29
N THR A 94 -13.24 13.61 -38.32
CA THR A 94 -13.55 14.61 -37.30
C THR A 94 -14.54 14.11 -36.25
N TYR A 95 -14.97 12.85 -36.37
CA TYR A 95 -15.78 12.16 -35.36
C TYR A 95 -14.90 11.51 -34.31
N ALA A 96 -15.42 11.38 -33.08
CA ALA A 96 -14.68 10.77 -31.99
C ALA A 96 -14.43 9.27 -32.26
N ARG A 97 -13.27 8.78 -31.87
CA ARG A 97 -12.86 7.38 -32.05
C ARG A 97 -13.45 6.47 -30.97
N SER A 98 -13.89 7.05 -29.86
CA SER A 98 -14.49 6.32 -28.75
C SER A 98 -15.55 7.15 -28.04
N SER A 99 -16.39 6.47 -27.26
CA SER A 99 -17.40 7.11 -26.44
C SER A 99 -16.80 8.02 -25.36
N GLU A 100 -15.63 7.65 -24.85
CA GLU A 100 -14.85 8.40 -23.87
C GLU A 100 -14.32 9.70 -24.50
N GLU A 101 -13.78 9.61 -25.72
CA GLU A 101 -13.31 10.79 -26.47
C GLU A 101 -14.46 11.74 -26.80
N ALA A 102 -15.62 11.22 -27.23
CA ALA A 102 -16.82 12.03 -27.48
C ALA A 102 -17.30 12.74 -26.21
N ALA A 103 -17.31 12.04 -25.07
CA ALA A 103 -17.69 12.63 -23.79
C ALA A 103 -16.73 13.76 -23.39
N LEU A 104 -15.41 13.55 -23.48
CA LEU A 104 -14.44 14.58 -23.13
C LEU A 104 -14.50 15.77 -24.10
N TRP A 105 -14.70 15.55 -25.40
CA TRP A 105 -14.84 16.62 -26.40
C TRP A 105 -16.05 17.51 -26.14
N ASN A 106 -17.20 16.95 -25.77
CA ASN A 106 -18.38 17.74 -25.43
C ASN A 106 -18.11 18.62 -24.20
N VAL A 107 -17.48 18.08 -23.16
CA VAL A 107 -17.11 18.88 -21.98
C VAL A 107 -16.05 19.93 -22.32
N MET A 108 -15.05 19.58 -23.14
CA MET A 108 -14.04 20.53 -23.61
C MET A 108 -14.66 21.69 -24.38
N LYS A 109 -15.65 21.42 -25.21
CA LYS A 109 -16.38 22.45 -25.96
C LYS A 109 -17.18 23.35 -25.01
N ASP A 110 -17.99 22.77 -24.13
CA ASP A 110 -18.92 23.52 -23.29
C ASP A 110 -18.20 24.37 -22.24
N GLU A 111 -17.07 23.89 -21.71
CA GLU A 111 -16.24 24.58 -20.71
C GLU A 111 -15.08 25.37 -21.34
N ASN A 112 -15.01 25.43 -22.68
CA ASN A 112 -13.92 26.07 -23.44
C ASN A 112 -12.51 25.62 -22.95
N LEU A 113 -12.32 24.30 -22.82
CA LEU A 113 -11.09 23.67 -22.37
C LEU A 113 -10.29 23.12 -23.55
N ILE A 114 -8.96 23.31 -23.47
CA ILE A 114 -7.99 22.72 -24.38
C ILE A 114 -7.16 21.67 -23.64
N ILE A 115 -6.59 20.71 -24.37
CA ILE A 115 -5.76 19.63 -23.79
C ILE A 115 -4.67 20.18 -22.86
N PRO A 116 -3.89 21.22 -23.20
CA PRO A 116 -2.88 21.77 -22.29
C PRO A 116 -3.45 22.24 -20.94
N LYS A 117 -4.65 22.82 -20.93
CA LYS A 117 -5.34 23.26 -19.70
C LYS A 117 -5.77 22.06 -18.86
N LEU A 118 -6.33 21.02 -19.49
CA LEU A 118 -6.67 19.76 -18.83
C LEU A 118 -5.44 19.08 -18.24
N VAL A 119 -4.35 19.00 -18.99
CA VAL A 119 -3.07 18.45 -18.53
C VAL A 119 -2.57 19.21 -17.30
N LYS A 120 -2.60 20.54 -17.32
CA LYS A 120 -2.23 21.37 -16.16
C LYS A 120 -3.11 21.09 -14.95
N MET A 121 -4.43 21.02 -15.13
CA MET A 121 -5.39 20.71 -14.07
C MET A 121 -5.17 19.30 -13.49
N ILE A 122 -4.90 18.30 -14.33
CA ILE A 122 -4.58 16.93 -13.90
C ILE A 122 -3.29 16.90 -13.11
N LYS A 123 -2.22 17.56 -13.58
CA LYS A 123 -0.94 17.64 -12.85
C LYS A 123 -1.10 18.36 -11.51
N GLN A 124 -1.88 19.44 -11.45
CA GLN A 124 -2.19 20.15 -10.21
C GLN A 124 -2.97 19.24 -9.26
N ASN A 125 -4.02 18.57 -9.72
CA ASN A 125 -4.77 17.62 -8.91
C ASN A 125 -3.93 16.41 -8.48
N GLN A 126 -3.01 15.92 -9.30
CA GLN A 126 -2.06 14.88 -8.90
C GLN A 126 -1.10 15.37 -7.83
N ARG A 127 -0.61 16.62 -7.90
CA ARG A 127 0.21 17.23 -6.83
C ARG A 127 -0.60 17.46 -5.55
N THR A 128 -1.85 17.88 -5.64
CA THR A 128 -2.76 18.05 -4.49
C THR A 128 -3.21 16.72 -3.91
N LEU A 129 -3.39 15.68 -4.73
CA LEU A 129 -3.62 14.31 -4.28
C LEU A 129 -2.35 13.69 -3.70
N GLN A 130 -1.17 14.02 -4.23
CA GLN A 130 0.12 13.63 -3.65
C GLN A 130 0.32 14.30 -2.29
N SER A 131 0.05 15.60 -2.15
CA SER A 131 0.14 16.32 -0.87
C SER A 131 -0.91 15.83 0.14
N LYS A 132 -2.16 15.57 -0.29
CA LYS A 132 -3.20 14.96 0.57
C LYS A 132 -2.97 13.47 0.84
N SER A 133 -2.24 12.76 -0.03
CA SER A 133 -1.80 11.39 0.22
C SER A 133 -0.54 11.33 1.07
N GLN A 134 0.27 12.40 1.14
CA GLN A 134 1.37 12.52 2.09
C GLN A 134 0.85 12.82 3.51
N GLU A 135 -0.27 13.53 3.65
CA GLU A 135 -0.95 13.68 4.95
C GLU A 135 -1.70 12.41 5.42
N LYS A 136 -1.90 11.42 4.53
CA LYS A 136 -2.57 10.14 4.85
C LYS A 136 -1.72 8.89 4.64
N ARG A 137 -0.48 9.01 4.17
CA ARG A 137 0.47 7.91 4.08
C ARG A 137 1.30 8.02 5.36
N GLY A 138 1.03 7.08 6.26
CA GLY A 138 1.37 7.10 7.68
C GLY A 138 2.70 7.77 8.01
N GLN A 139 2.63 8.65 8.99
CA GLN A 139 3.77 9.02 9.79
C GLN A 139 4.32 7.73 10.43
N PHE A 140 5.36 7.13 9.84
CA PHE A 140 6.02 5.94 10.37
C PHE A 140 7.06 6.38 11.40
N ASP A 141 6.56 6.97 12.49
CA ASP A 141 7.40 7.32 13.62
C ASP A 141 7.45 6.14 14.59
N CYS A 142 8.67 5.75 14.96
CA CYS A 142 8.84 4.91 16.14
C CYS A 142 8.86 5.81 17.37
N THR A 143 7.78 5.83 18.14
CA THR A 143 7.67 6.64 19.36
C THR A 143 8.63 6.19 20.47
N LEU A 144 9.01 4.90 20.48
CA LEU A 144 9.99 4.34 21.41
C LEU A 144 11.40 4.87 21.15
N CYS A 145 11.80 4.87 19.87
CA CYS A 145 13.12 5.32 19.44
C CYS A 145 13.17 6.83 19.11
N GLN A 146 12.00 7.49 19.04
CA GLN A 146 11.82 8.88 18.65
C GLN A 146 12.46 9.20 17.28
N VAL A 147 12.30 8.28 16.33
CA VAL A 147 12.84 8.42 14.97
C VAL A 147 11.72 8.38 13.94
N HIS A 148 11.83 9.25 12.95
CA HIS A 148 10.97 9.22 11.77
C HIS A 148 11.54 8.30 10.71
N ILE A 149 10.72 7.39 10.20
CA ILE A 149 11.10 6.38 9.24
C ILE A 149 10.31 6.61 7.95
N PRO A 150 10.96 6.57 6.76
CA PRO A 150 10.33 7.04 5.53
C PRO A 150 9.29 6.08 4.93
N ASN A 151 9.33 4.79 5.28
CA ASN A 151 8.42 3.78 4.75
C ASN A 151 8.21 2.60 5.72
N VAL A 152 7.17 1.79 5.45
CA VAL A 152 6.77 0.63 6.27
C VAL A 152 7.86 -0.44 6.34
N GLU A 153 8.58 -0.68 5.24
CA GLU A 153 9.62 -1.72 5.17
C GLU A 153 10.79 -1.37 6.10
N ASP A 154 11.23 -0.12 6.05
CA ASP A 154 12.26 0.41 6.94
C ASP A 154 11.78 0.43 8.39
N LEU A 155 10.48 0.65 8.65
CA LEU A 155 9.91 0.59 10.01
C LEU A 155 9.92 -0.85 10.53
N MET A 156 9.56 -1.80 9.67
CA MET A 156 9.60 -3.22 9.99
C MET A 156 11.03 -3.64 10.32
N ASN A 157 12.00 -3.32 9.45
CA ASN A 157 13.42 -3.57 9.66
C ASN A 157 13.96 -2.88 10.92
N HIS A 158 13.51 -1.66 11.21
CA HIS A 158 13.82 -0.95 12.44
C HIS A 158 13.33 -1.72 13.68
N CYS A 159 12.10 -2.24 13.65
CA CYS A 159 11.52 -3.01 14.76
C CYS A 159 12.29 -4.31 15.05
N PHE A 160 13.01 -4.86 14.06
CA PHE A 160 13.90 -6.01 14.23
C PHE A 160 15.24 -5.66 14.89
N THR A 161 15.61 -4.39 15.00
CA THR A 161 16.92 -4.01 15.54
C THR A 161 17.02 -4.34 17.03
N VAL A 162 18.22 -4.78 17.46
CA VAL A 162 18.50 -5.05 18.88
C VAL A 162 18.24 -3.82 19.75
N LYS A 163 18.57 -2.62 19.25
CA LYS A 163 18.36 -1.36 19.97
C LYS A 163 16.87 -1.13 20.28
N HIS A 164 16.01 -1.28 19.29
CA HIS A 164 14.56 -1.15 19.46
C HIS A 164 14.02 -2.22 20.41
N ARG A 165 14.40 -3.48 20.19
CA ARG A 165 13.97 -4.62 21.00
C ARG A 165 14.34 -4.46 22.48
N ARG A 166 15.51 -3.89 22.79
CA ARG A 166 15.92 -3.60 24.17
C ARG A 166 14.99 -2.63 24.86
N LEU A 167 14.53 -1.57 24.18
CA LEU A 167 13.60 -0.61 24.77
C LEU A 167 12.25 -1.23 25.17
N ILE A 168 11.83 -2.31 24.50
CA ILE A 168 10.59 -3.03 24.79
C ILE A 168 10.77 -3.99 25.99
N PHE A 169 11.88 -4.74 26.00
CA PHE A 169 12.03 -5.89 26.89
C PHE A 169 12.95 -5.66 28.09
N GLU A 170 13.92 -4.76 28.02
CA GLU A 170 14.78 -4.43 29.16
C GLU A 170 14.03 -3.51 30.12
N ASP A 171 13.81 -3.97 31.36
CA ASP A 171 13.20 -3.15 32.40
C ASP A 171 14.27 -2.41 33.20
N THR A 172 14.58 -1.16 32.82
CA THR A 172 15.49 -0.30 33.58
C THR A 172 14.83 0.34 34.81
N SER A 173 13.51 0.21 34.98
CA SER A 173 12.76 0.88 36.05
C SER A 173 12.70 0.06 37.34
N GLN A 174 12.97 -1.24 37.28
CA GLN A 174 12.81 -2.16 38.40
C GLN A 174 14.12 -2.91 38.66
N THR A 175 14.66 -2.78 39.89
CA THR A 175 15.77 -3.61 40.33
C THR A 175 15.25 -4.97 40.75
N TRP A 176 15.65 -6.00 40.00
CA TRP A 176 15.24 -7.37 40.29
C TRP A 176 16.30 -8.09 41.12
N LYS A 177 15.86 -8.93 42.06
CA LYS A 177 16.77 -9.53 43.06
C LYS A 177 17.28 -10.91 42.66
N TYR A 178 16.50 -11.67 41.91
CA TYR A 178 16.84 -13.02 41.50
C TYR A 178 17.41 -13.05 40.08
N ARG A 179 17.80 -14.22 39.60
CA ARG A 179 18.28 -14.42 38.22
C ARG A 179 17.15 -14.27 37.19
N ASP A 180 17.51 -14.09 35.93
CA ASP A 180 16.53 -13.94 34.85
C ASP A 180 15.73 -15.24 34.60
N PRO A 181 14.43 -15.13 34.28
CA PRO A 181 13.65 -16.28 33.90
C PRO A 181 14.21 -16.92 32.61
N PRO A 182 14.25 -18.25 32.52
CA PRO A 182 14.66 -18.95 31.31
C PRO A 182 13.85 -18.49 30.08
N PRO A 183 14.45 -18.46 28.88
CA PRO A 183 13.74 -18.09 27.65
C PRO A 183 12.52 -18.98 27.36
N THR A 184 12.54 -20.20 27.87
CA THR A 184 11.48 -21.21 27.74
C THR A 184 10.47 -21.11 28.87
N TYR A 185 9.44 -20.26 28.69
CA TYR A 185 8.39 -20.03 29.70
C TYR A 185 7.41 -21.19 29.94
N LYS A 186 7.66 -22.37 29.37
CA LYS A 186 6.69 -23.49 29.37
C LYS A 186 6.54 -24.15 30.74
N ASP A 187 7.51 -24.01 31.64
CA ASP A 187 7.51 -24.69 32.93
C ASP A 187 7.92 -23.78 34.09
N GLN A 188 7.03 -22.86 34.48
CA GLN A 188 7.18 -22.07 35.71
C GLN A 188 6.95 -22.94 36.95
N LYS A 189 7.94 -23.77 37.27
CA LYS A 189 7.90 -24.75 38.37
C LYS A 189 9.06 -24.53 39.33
N LEU A 190 8.91 -25.00 40.55
CA LEU A 190 9.99 -25.04 41.53
C LEU A 190 10.95 -26.20 41.21
N CYS A 191 12.24 -25.95 41.43
CA CYS A 191 13.27 -26.97 41.38
C CYS A 191 13.12 -27.88 42.60
N GLU A 192 13.03 -29.18 42.35
CA GLU A 192 12.88 -30.20 43.40
C GLU A 192 14.11 -30.29 44.31
N ARG A 193 15.28 -29.85 43.82
CA ARG A 193 16.55 -29.81 44.58
C ARG A 193 17.18 -28.42 44.54
N SER A 194 16.45 -27.40 45.00
CA SER A 194 16.93 -26.01 44.92
C SER A 194 18.25 -25.74 45.65
N LEU A 195 18.46 -26.33 46.83
CA LEU A 195 19.66 -26.11 47.65
C LEU A 195 20.92 -26.84 47.14
N LEU A 196 20.75 -27.87 46.31
CA LEU A 196 21.83 -28.70 45.77
C LEU A 196 21.69 -28.82 44.24
N CYS A 197 21.18 -27.77 43.60
CA CYS A 197 20.92 -27.82 42.16
C CYS A 197 22.24 -27.80 41.39
N GLU A 198 22.57 -28.91 40.75
CA GLU A 198 23.77 -29.05 39.91
C GLU A 198 23.77 -28.10 38.71
N TYR A 199 22.58 -27.64 38.28
CA TYR A 199 22.41 -26.72 37.17
C TYR A 199 22.60 -25.25 37.55
N GLY A 200 22.59 -24.90 38.85
CA GLY A 200 22.81 -23.53 39.33
C GLY A 200 22.01 -22.48 38.55
N ASP A 201 22.70 -21.47 38.02
CA ASP A 201 22.10 -20.37 37.25
C ASP A 201 21.49 -20.80 35.92
N ASN A 202 21.90 -21.94 35.37
CA ASN A 202 21.34 -22.51 34.14
C ASN A 202 20.09 -23.35 34.37
N CYS A 203 19.63 -23.50 35.63
CA CYS A 203 18.44 -24.29 35.93
C CYS A 203 17.18 -23.65 35.32
N THR A 204 16.38 -24.44 34.60
CA THR A 204 15.13 -23.99 33.98
C THR A 204 13.96 -23.84 34.96
N LYS A 205 14.14 -24.28 36.22
CA LYS A 205 13.13 -24.21 37.29
C LYS A 205 13.58 -23.20 38.36
N ALA A 206 12.64 -22.59 39.07
CA ALA A 206 12.94 -21.63 40.14
C ALA A 206 13.43 -22.32 41.42
N HIS A 207 14.45 -21.79 42.08
CA HIS A 207 15.05 -22.30 43.32
C HIS A 207 14.33 -21.84 44.58
N SER A 208 13.47 -20.82 44.51
CA SER A 208 12.58 -20.47 45.61
C SER A 208 11.21 -20.01 45.17
N GLN A 209 10.27 -19.95 46.11
CA GLN A 209 8.94 -19.45 45.85
C GLN A 209 8.94 -17.94 45.54
N GLU A 210 9.87 -17.20 46.15
CA GLU A 210 10.10 -15.77 45.90
C GLU A 210 10.66 -15.55 44.49
N GLU A 211 11.64 -16.35 44.08
CA GLU A 211 12.19 -16.31 42.72
C GLU A 211 11.11 -16.62 41.68
N LEU A 212 10.31 -17.66 41.90
CA LEU A 212 9.22 -18.02 40.99
C LEU A 212 8.19 -16.88 40.85
N ARG A 213 7.85 -16.22 41.96
CA ARG A 213 6.94 -15.05 41.96
C ARG A 213 7.58 -13.88 41.23
N GLU A 214 8.88 -13.66 41.38
CA GLU A 214 9.59 -12.60 40.66
C GLU A 214 9.63 -12.87 39.16
N TRP A 215 9.97 -14.09 38.74
CA TRP A 215 9.92 -14.52 37.34
C TRP A 215 8.52 -14.32 36.74
N GLN A 216 7.48 -14.74 37.45
CA GLN A 216 6.08 -14.50 37.06
C GLN A 216 5.78 -13.02 36.85
N LYS A 217 6.27 -12.16 37.76
CA LYS A 217 6.10 -10.71 37.66
C LYS A 217 6.84 -10.13 36.45
N ARG A 218 8.10 -10.52 36.22
CA ARG A 218 8.90 -10.10 35.06
C ARG A 218 8.25 -10.50 33.74
N ILE A 219 7.81 -11.76 33.62
CA ILE A 219 7.16 -12.28 32.41
C ILE A 219 5.84 -11.53 32.15
N LYS A 220 5.03 -11.29 33.18
CA LYS A 220 3.78 -10.53 33.05
C LYS A 220 4.04 -9.09 32.61
N ALA A 221 5.01 -8.41 33.20
CA ALA A 221 5.37 -7.03 32.84
C ALA A 221 5.91 -6.95 31.40
N SER A 222 6.83 -7.84 31.04
CA SER A 222 7.40 -7.97 29.70
C SER A 222 6.30 -8.21 28.63
N ARG A 223 5.38 -9.15 28.88
CA ARG A 223 4.24 -9.41 27.99
C ARG A 223 3.29 -8.22 27.87
N LYS A 224 3.05 -7.50 28.97
CA LYS A 224 2.22 -6.29 28.92
C LYS A 224 2.86 -5.24 28.01
N ARG A 225 4.15 -4.96 28.19
CA ARG A 225 4.88 -4.02 27.32
C ARG A 225 4.87 -4.46 25.86
N ALA A 226 5.09 -5.75 25.59
CA ALA A 226 5.03 -6.28 24.23
C ALA A 226 3.66 -6.04 23.58
N ARG A 227 2.56 -6.29 24.29
CA ARG A 227 1.19 -6.01 23.80
C ARG A 227 0.93 -4.52 23.60
N ASP A 228 1.32 -3.68 24.55
CA ASP A 228 1.15 -2.23 24.44
C ASP A 228 1.91 -1.68 23.21
N VAL A 229 3.07 -2.25 22.89
CA VAL A 229 3.88 -1.88 21.71
C VAL A 229 3.32 -2.48 20.41
N ASP A 230 2.74 -3.67 20.48
CA ASP A 230 2.06 -4.33 19.34
C ASP A 230 0.78 -3.58 18.94
N GLU A 231 -0.01 -3.10 19.91
CA GLU A 231 -1.16 -2.22 19.67
C GLU A 231 -0.76 -0.92 18.95
N MET A 232 0.49 -0.46 19.15
CA MET A 232 1.07 0.68 18.43
C MET A 232 1.66 0.30 17.06
N GLY A 233 1.67 -0.98 16.70
CA GLY A 233 2.26 -1.49 15.46
C GLY A 233 3.79 -1.41 15.42
N LEU A 234 4.43 -1.37 16.60
CA LEU A 234 5.88 -1.22 16.75
C LEU A 234 6.55 -2.51 17.26
N LEU A 235 5.81 -3.61 17.35
CA LEU A 235 6.39 -4.91 17.67
C LEU A 235 6.98 -5.55 16.40
N SER A 236 8.11 -6.24 16.54
CA SER A 236 8.68 -6.97 15.40
C SER A 236 7.74 -8.12 15.00
N TYR A 237 7.64 -8.39 13.70
CA TYR A 237 6.85 -9.52 13.21
C TYR A 237 7.27 -10.85 13.84
N GLN A 238 8.58 -11.05 14.04
CA GLN A 238 9.08 -12.25 14.71
C GLN A 238 8.64 -12.35 16.17
N ASP A 239 8.68 -11.25 16.94
CA ASP A 239 8.25 -11.29 18.35
C ASP A 239 6.72 -11.51 18.44
N SER A 240 5.93 -10.94 17.52
CA SER A 240 4.48 -11.22 17.40
C SER A 240 4.22 -12.69 17.09
N LEU A 241 4.85 -13.24 16.05
CA LEU A 241 4.70 -14.63 15.63
C LEU A 241 5.12 -15.61 16.74
N LEU A 242 6.20 -15.30 17.47
CA LEU A 242 6.64 -16.10 18.61
C LEU A 242 5.61 -16.07 19.75
N ASP A 243 4.94 -14.95 19.98
CA ASP A 243 3.88 -14.88 21.00
C ASP A 243 2.63 -15.65 20.58
N GLU A 244 2.20 -15.54 19.32
CA GLU A 244 1.12 -16.34 18.74
C GLU A 244 1.42 -17.84 18.85
N TYR A 245 2.62 -18.26 18.47
CA TYR A 245 3.05 -19.66 18.57
C TYR A 245 3.01 -20.20 20.01
N ARG A 246 3.33 -19.35 21.00
CA ARG A 246 3.34 -19.76 22.41
C ARG A 246 1.95 -19.97 22.98
N HIS A 247 0.96 -19.24 22.47
CA HIS A 247 -0.41 -19.24 23.01
C HIS A 247 -1.42 -19.97 22.12
N SER A 248 -1.07 -20.29 20.87
CA SER A 248 -1.91 -21.11 20.00
C SER A 248 -1.99 -22.55 20.49
N ASN A 249 -3.22 -23.08 20.54
CA ASN A 249 -3.48 -24.50 20.79
C ASN A 249 -3.11 -25.36 19.57
N ASP A 250 -3.15 -24.80 18.37
CA ASP A 250 -2.79 -25.46 17.12
C ASP A 250 -1.57 -24.78 16.48
N LYS A 251 -0.40 -25.32 16.78
CA LYS A 251 0.88 -24.79 16.29
C LYS A 251 1.07 -24.96 14.79
N LYS A 252 0.37 -25.92 14.16
CA LYS A 252 0.47 -26.16 12.72
C LYS A 252 -0.12 -25.00 11.90
N MET A 253 -1.05 -24.26 12.49
CA MET A 253 -1.61 -23.04 11.90
C MET A 253 -0.64 -21.85 11.94
N ILE A 254 0.38 -21.89 12.80
CA ILE A 254 1.37 -20.81 12.96
C ILE A 254 2.66 -21.14 12.21
N VAL A 255 3.15 -22.38 12.30
CA VAL A 255 4.33 -22.86 11.59
C VAL A 255 4.05 -24.27 11.05
N SER A 256 4.24 -24.45 9.74
CA SER A 256 4.10 -25.74 9.06
C SER A 256 5.27 -25.97 8.13
N ASP A 257 5.77 -27.20 8.10
CA ASP A 257 6.83 -27.63 7.17
C ASP A 257 6.32 -27.76 5.72
N THR A 258 5.00 -27.76 5.53
CA THR A 258 4.35 -27.85 4.21
C THR A 258 3.25 -26.81 4.09
N LEU A 259 3.27 -26.06 2.99
CA LEU A 259 2.20 -25.15 2.61
C LEU A 259 1.57 -25.67 1.32
N PRO A 260 0.23 -25.66 1.20
CA PRO A 260 -0.43 -25.92 -0.08
C PRO A 260 0.17 -25.01 -1.15
N ASP A 261 0.42 -25.56 -2.34
CA ASP A 261 0.95 -24.84 -3.51
C ASP A 261 2.42 -24.36 -3.45
N VAL A 262 3.17 -24.73 -2.41
CA VAL A 262 4.62 -24.45 -2.31
C VAL A 262 5.41 -25.75 -2.42
N PHE A 263 6.13 -25.92 -3.54
CA PHE A 263 7.03 -27.06 -3.77
C PHE A 263 8.47 -26.59 -3.75
N ILE A 264 9.29 -27.20 -2.89
CA ILE A 264 10.73 -26.93 -2.82
C ILE A 264 11.45 -27.97 -3.67
N THR A 265 12.09 -27.52 -4.74
CA THR A 265 13.03 -28.33 -5.53
C THR A 265 14.45 -27.92 -5.16
N CYS A 266 15.19 -28.83 -4.52
CA CYS A 266 16.63 -28.66 -4.34
C CYS A 266 17.35 -29.35 -5.49
N ASP A 267 18.18 -28.62 -6.23
CA ASP A 267 19.09 -29.23 -7.19
C ASP A 267 20.15 -30.07 -6.44
N PRO A 268 20.56 -31.23 -7.01
CA PRO A 268 21.46 -32.19 -6.37
C PRO A 268 22.91 -31.69 -6.21
#